data_AF-A0A528EES0-F1
#
_entry.id   AF-A0A528EES0-F1
#
_cell.length_a   1.000
_cell.length_b   1.000
_cell.length_c   1.000
_cell.angle_alpha   90.00
_cell.angle_beta   90.00
_cell.angle_gamma   90.00
#
_symmetry.space_group_name_H-M   'P 1'
#
loop_
_entity.id
_entity.type
_entity.pdbx_description
1 polymer ?
#
loop_
_entity_poly.entity_id
_entity_poly.type
_entity_poly.pdbx_seq_one_letter_code
_entity_poly.pdbx_strand_id
1 'polypeptide(L)'
;MARSAKQPKTVKRRGNAFQGGAVAVGSLISRNPVLVGGSTAFLVTLFYVSANALWYQPFPHAGAFFATRSIEGFPRAGAEEPETTINIVRPGSAPIKSDPVVEQIQGILKDLDFYSGTVDGISGPNTRKAIQAYQQKVGLKASGEIDSVLLDQLGATPTASTVVPHPAPRPDEVPDAARP
;
A
#
# COMPACT_ATOMS: atom_id res chain seq x y z
N MET A 1 -76.25 23.47 -53.12
CA MET A 1 -75.08 24.05 -52.42
C MET A 1 -74.60 23.06 -51.38
N ALA A 2 -73.53 22.30 -51.65
CA ALA A 2 -72.98 21.33 -50.69
C ALA A 2 -71.65 21.87 -50.14
N ARG A 3 -71.65 22.31 -48.87
CA ARG A 3 -70.44 22.70 -48.16
C ARG A 3 -69.75 21.43 -47.64
N SER A 4 -68.72 20.99 -48.36
CA SER A 4 -67.84 19.89 -47.94
C SER A 4 -66.97 20.37 -46.78
N ALA A 5 -67.25 19.87 -45.58
CA ALA A 5 -66.46 20.16 -44.39
C ALA A 5 -65.12 19.41 -44.47
N LYS A 6 -64.03 20.16 -44.63
CA LYS A 6 -62.65 19.65 -44.56
C LYS A 6 -62.41 19.06 -43.16
N GLN A 7 -62.25 17.74 -43.08
CA GLN A 7 -61.80 17.10 -41.84
C GLN A 7 -60.39 17.56 -41.47
N PRO A 8 -60.12 17.91 -40.21
CA PRO A 8 -58.77 18.23 -39.77
C PRO A 8 -57.91 16.97 -39.80
N LYS A 9 -56.79 17.02 -40.51
CA LYS A 9 -55.79 15.94 -40.54
C LYS A 9 -55.18 15.78 -39.16
N THR A 10 -55.26 14.58 -38.60
CA THR A 10 -54.64 14.23 -37.33
C THR A 10 -53.11 14.30 -37.50
N VAL A 11 -52.48 15.27 -36.85
CA VAL A 11 -51.03 15.40 -36.82
C VAL A 11 -50.50 14.25 -35.98
N LYS A 12 -49.99 13.19 -36.62
CA LYS A 12 -49.19 12.16 -35.95
C LYS A 12 -47.96 12.85 -35.37
N ARG A 13 -48.00 13.20 -34.08
CA ARG A 13 -46.85 13.67 -33.30
C ARG A 13 -45.80 12.57 -33.41
N ARG A 14 -44.79 12.80 -34.24
CA ARG A 14 -43.62 11.94 -34.40
C ARG A 14 -42.80 12.12 -33.12
N GLY A 15 -43.21 11.43 -32.05
CA GLY A 15 -42.46 11.38 -30.81
C GLY A 15 -41.08 10.82 -31.13
N ASN A 16 -40.04 11.59 -30.81
CA ASN A 16 -38.65 11.19 -31.06
C ASN A 16 -38.45 9.80 -30.46
N ALA A 17 -37.94 8.85 -31.25
CA ALA A 17 -37.74 7.46 -30.81
C ALA A 17 -36.93 7.36 -29.49
N PHE A 18 -36.07 8.35 -29.25
CA PHE A 18 -35.34 8.58 -28.00
C PHE A 18 -36.24 8.72 -26.76
N GLN A 19 -37.33 9.47 -26.87
CA GLN A 19 -38.25 9.72 -25.77
C GLN A 19 -39.10 8.49 -25.47
N GLY A 20 -39.48 7.73 -26.50
CA GLY A 20 -40.12 6.42 -26.34
C GLY A 20 -39.20 5.39 -25.68
N GLY A 21 -37.91 5.38 -26.06
CA GLY A 21 -36.90 4.52 -25.45
C GLY A 21 -36.66 4.81 -23.97
N ALA A 22 -36.55 6.09 -23.60
CA ALA A 22 -36.37 6.50 -22.20
C ALA A 22 -37.56 6.10 -21.31
N VAL A 23 -38.78 6.27 -21.80
CA VAL A 23 -40.00 5.87 -21.07
C VAL A 23 -40.10 4.34 -20.95
N ALA A 24 -39.72 3.59 -21.99
CA ALA A 24 -39.72 2.13 -21.95
C ALA A 24 -38.71 1.60 -20.92
N VAL A 25 -37.49 2.15 -20.89
CA VAL A 25 -36.47 1.78 -19.89
C VAL A 25 -36.93 2.17 -18.48
N GLY A 26 -37.48 3.38 -18.29
CA GLY A 26 -38.02 3.80 -17.00
C GLY A 26 -39.14 2.90 -16.50
N SER A 27 -40.03 2.45 -17.39
CA SER A 27 -41.09 1.49 -17.07
C SER A 27 -40.51 0.14 -16.65
N LEU A 28 -39.50 -0.38 -17.34
CA LEU A 28 -38.82 -1.63 -16.97
C LEU A 28 -38.13 -1.54 -15.60
N ILE A 29 -37.53 -0.40 -15.26
CA ILE A 29 -36.91 -0.15 -13.95
C ILE A 29 -37.98 -0.14 -12.84
N SER A 30 -39.11 0.54 -13.07
CA SER A 30 -40.18 0.65 -12.08
C SER A 30 -40.86 -0.68 -11.75
N ARG A 31 -40.85 -1.63 -12.70
CA ARG A 31 -41.48 -2.95 -12.54
C ARG A 31 -40.67 -3.87 -11.63
N ASN A 32 -39.35 -3.72 -11.59
CA ASN A 32 -38.44 -4.56 -10.80
C ASN A 32 -37.39 -3.72 -10.05
N PRO A 33 -37.79 -2.85 -9.10
CA PRO A 33 -36.90 -1.88 -8.47
C PRO A 33 -35.81 -2.55 -7.62
N VAL A 34 -36.12 -3.69 -6.98
CA VAL A 34 -35.16 -4.42 -6.14
C VAL A 34 -34.05 -5.05 -6.98
N LEU A 35 -34.37 -5.62 -8.13
CA LEU A 35 -33.39 -6.28 -9.00
C LEU A 35 -32.50 -5.25 -9.71
N VAL A 36 -33.09 -4.13 -10.17
CA VAL A 36 -32.31 -3.04 -10.78
C VAL A 36 -31.47 -2.30 -9.75
N GLY A 37 -32.03 -1.98 -8.58
CA GLY A 37 -31.28 -1.35 -7.49
C GLY A 37 -30.15 -2.24 -6.97
N GLY A 38 -30.41 -3.54 -6.79
CA GLY A 38 -29.41 -4.51 -6.35
C GLY A 38 -28.25 -4.67 -7.34
N SER A 39 -28.55 -4.87 -8.63
CA SER A 39 -27.52 -5.02 -9.67
C SER A 39 -26.69 -3.76 -9.88
N THR A 40 -27.31 -2.57 -9.84
CA THR A 40 -26.57 -1.30 -9.93
C THR A 40 -25.67 -1.07 -8.72
N ALA A 41 -26.18 -1.26 -7.50
CA ALA A 41 -25.38 -1.13 -6.27
C ALA A 41 -24.21 -2.14 -6.24
N PHE A 42 -24.46 -3.38 -6.66
CA PHE A 42 -23.43 -4.42 -6.77
C PHE A 42 -22.33 -4.03 -7.76
N LEU A 43 -22.70 -3.60 -8.96
CA LEU A 43 -21.72 -3.22 -10.00
C LEU A 43 -20.89 -2.00 -9.61
N VAL A 44 -21.50 -1.00 -8.98
CA VAL A 44 -20.78 0.19 -8.48
C VAL A 44 -19.76 -0.20 -7.41
N THR A 45 -20.18 -1.02 -6.44
CA THR A 45 -19.29 -1.48 -5.36
C THR A 45 -18.16 -2.34 -5.89
N LEU A 46 -18.48 -3.29 -6.78
CA LEU A 46 -17.49 -4.16 -7.43
C LEU A 46 -16.46 -3.35 -8.20
N PHE A 47 -16.91 -2.36 -8.98
CA PHE A 47 -16.01 -1.49 -9.75
C PHE A 47 -15.08 -0.70 -8.83
N TYR A 48 -15.62 -0.11 -7.76
CA TYR A 48 -14.83 0.66 -6.81
C TYR A 48 -13.73 -0.19 -6.15
N VAL A 49 -14.10 -1.38 -5.65
CA VAL A 49 -13.15 -2.30 -5.02
C VAL A 49 -12.11 -2.81 -6.03
N SER A 50 -12.55 -3.18 -7.24
CA SER A 50 -11.66 -3.68 -8.30
C SER A 50 -10.68 -2.62 -8.77
N ALA A 51 -11.16 -1.40 -9.04
CA ALA A 51 -10.31 -0.29 -9.45
C ALA A 51 -9.26 0.01 -8.36
N ASN A 52 -9.65 -0.02 -7.09
CA ASN A 52 -8.71 0.13 -5.99
C ASN A 52 -7.68 -1.01 -5.93
N ALA A 53 -8.11 -2.26 -6.12
CA ALA A 53 -7.24 -3.43 -6.12
C ALA A 53 -6.23 -3.43 -7.28
N LEU A 54 -6.64 -2.98 -8.48
CA LEU A 54 -5.77 -2.95 -9.66
C LEU A 54 -4.75 -1.81 -9.64
N TRP A 55 -5.12 -0.63 -9.12
CA TRP A 55 -4.25 0.56 -9.16
C TRP A 55 -3.49 0.86 -7.86
N TYR A 56 -4.06 0.53 -6.70
CA TYR A 56 -3.57 0.98 -5.40
C TYR A 56 -3.03 -0.15 -4.51
N GLN A 57 -2.84 -1.36 -5.05
CA GLN A 57 -2.10 -2.44 -4.37
C GLN A 57 -0.84 -2.90 -5.15
N PRO A 58 0.19 -2.05 -5.31
CA PRO A 58 1.43 -2.43 -6.01
C PRO A 58 2.37 -3.34 -5.19
N PHE A 59 2.08 -3.60 -3.91
CA PHE A 59 2.94 -4.42 -3.04
C PHE A 59 2.28 -5.77 -2.68
N PRO A 60 2.82 -6.91 -3.12
CA PRO A 60 2.36 -8.22 -2.68
C PRO A 60 2.67 -8.40 -1.19
N HIS A 61 1.67 -8.78 -0.40
CA HIS A 61 1.86 -9.08 1.02
C HIS A 61 2.25 -10.55 1.18
N ALA A 62 3.45 -10.80 1.67
CA ALA A 62 4.04 -12.14 1.86
C ALA A 62 3.34 -13.01 2.94
N GLY A 63 2.21 -12.56 3.48
CA GLY A 63 1.42 -13.28 4.48
C GLY A 63 0.15 -13.87 3.88
N ALA A 64 0.28 -14.83 2.96
CA ALA A 64 -0.84 -15.73 2.69
C ALA A 64 -0.99 -16.64 3.92
N PHE A 65 -2.00 -16.40 4.75
CA PHE A 65 -2.17 -17.07 6.04
C PHE A 65 -2.34 -18.60 5.94
N PHE A 66 -2.64 -19.15 4.76
CA PHE A 66 -2.79 -20.59 4.55
C PHE A 66 -2.24 -21.02 3.17
N ALA A 67 -1.14 -21.77 3.17
CA ALA A 67 -0.65 -22.50 2.00
C ALA A 67 -1.28 -23.90 1.99
N THR A 68 -2.13 -24.19 0.99
CA THR A 68 -2.91 -25.45 0.91
C THR A 68 -2.21 -26.59 0.17
N ARG A 69 -0.90 -26.48 -0.08
CA ARG A 69 -0.09 -27.65 -0.47
C ARG A 69 1.28 -27.62 0.23
N SER A 70 1.45 -28.52 1.18
CA SER A 70 2.75 -28.99 1.63
C SER A 70 3.28 -29.95 0.56
N ILE A 71 4.47 -29.67 0.02
CA ILE A 71 5.16 -30.64 -0.83
C ILE A 71 5.90 -31.58 0.11
N GLU A 72 5.19 -32.60 0.61
CA GLU A 72 5.74 -33.71 1.38
C GLU A 72 5.66 -34.98 0.53
N GLY A 73 6.81 -35.43 0.07
CA GLY A 73 6.92 -36.62 -0.79
C GLY A 73 8.32 -36.92 -1.29
N PHE A 74 9.38 -36.44 -0.62
CA PHE A 74 10.74 -36.88 -0.92
C PHE A 74 11.17 -37.91 0.13
N PRO A 75 11.43 -39.17 -0.27
CA PRO A 75 11.94 -40.17 0.64
C PRO A 75 13.29 -39.68 1.19
N ARG A 76 13.46 -39.79 2.51
CA ARG A 76 14.75 -39.53 3.17
C ARG A 76 15.75 -40.59 2.67
N ALA A 77 16.46 -40.29 1.59
CA ALA A 77 17.65 -41.03 1.22
C ALA A 77 18.75 -40.61 2.20
N GLY A 78 19.34 -41.62 2.83
CA GLY A 78 20.47 -41.46 3.72
C GLY A 78 21.64 -40.76 3.02
N ALA A 79 22.55 -40.32 3.87
CA ALA A 79 23.82 -39.72 3.52
C ALA A 79 24.52 -40.44 2.36
N GLU A 80 25.33 -39.65 1.66
CA GLU A 80 26.30 -40.07 0.64
C GLU A 80 25.67 -40.22 -0.75
N GLU A 81 25.73 -39.15 -1.55
CA GLU A 81 26.21 -39.14 -2.94
C GLU A 81 26.34 -37.68 -3.44
N PRO A 82 27.37 -37.34 -4.24
CA PRO A 82 27.69 -35.97 -4.60
C PRO A 82 26.77 -35.48 -5.73
N GLU A 83 25.56 -35.03 -5.38
CA GLU A 83 24.80 -34.21 -6.30
C GLU A 83 25.51 -32.88 -6.47
N THR A 84 25.74 -32.49 -7.73
CA THR A 84 26.09 -31.14 -8.20
C THR A 84 24.97 -30.17 -7.85
N THR A 85 24.78 -30.03 -6.55
CA THR A 85 23.92 -29.10 -5.88
C THR A 85 24.54 -27.75 -6.15
N ILE A 86 23.90 -26.95 -6.99
CA ILE A 86 24.09 -25.51 -6.94
C ILE A 86 23.80 -25.15 -5.48
N ASN A 87 24.88 -24.96 -4.73
CA ASN A 87 24.81 -24.55 -3.35
C ASN A 87 24.33 -23.11 -3.39
N ILE A 88 23.00 -22.92 -3.42
CA ILE A 88 22.41 -21.66 -2.97
C ILE A 88 22.68 -21.67 -1.47
N VAL A 89 23.89 -21.28 -1.11
CA VAL A 89 24.20 -20.68 0.17
C VAL A 89 23.11 -19.63 0.33
N ARG A 90 22.10 -19.95 1.13
CA ARG A 90 21.25 -18.92 1.72
C ARG A 90 22.26 -18.02 2.42
N PRO A 91 22.57 -16.79 1.95
CA PRO A 91 23.08 -15.84 2.90
C PRO A 91 22.01 -15.85 3.98
N GLY A 92 22.37 -16.28 5.19
CA GLY A 92 21.45 -16.33 6.31
C GLY A 92 20.65 -15.04 6.25
N SER A 93 19.33 -15.14 6.25
CA SER A 93 18.44 -13.99 6.37
C SER A 93 19.09 -13.09 7.41
N ALA A 94 19.61 -11.94 6.96
CA ALA A 94 20.45 -11.10 7.80
C ALA A 94 19.67 -10.91 9.11
N PRO A 95 20.32 -10.99 10.28
CA PRO A 95 19.62 -10.78 11.54
C PRO A 95 18.78 -9.51 11.38
N ILE A 96 17.46 -9.61 11.61
CA ILE A 96 16.58 -8.42 11.62
C ILE A 96 17.20 -7.52 12.66
N LYS A 97 17.92 -6.50 12.19
CA LYS A 97 18.72 -5.64 13.04
C LYS A 97 17.73 -4.74 13.72
N SER A 98 17.53 -4.93 15.02
CA SER A 98 16.80 -3.98 15.82
C SER A 98 17.53 -2.64 15.73
N ASP A 99 16.77 -1.60 15.40
CA ASP A 99 17.30 -0.25 15.31
C ASP A 99 16.91 0.49 16.59
N PRO A 100 17.86 0.99 17.39
CA PRO A 100 17.55 1.76 18.60
C PRO A 100 16.68 2.98 18.31
N VAL A 101 16.76 3.55 17.11
CA VAL A 101 15.91 4.67 16.68
C VAL A 101 14.45 4.22 16.56
N VAL A 102 14.23 3.01 16.00
CA VAL A 102 12.88 2.45 15.87
C VAL A 102 12.30 2.11 17.23
N GLU A 103 13.11 1.63 18.16
CA GLU A 103 12.70 1.33 19.53
C GLU A 103 12.20 2.60 20.23
N GLN A 104 12.95 3.70 20.10
CA GLN A 104 12.56 5.00 20.64
C GLN A 104 11.25 5.51 20.04
N ILE A 105 11.09 5.42 18.71
CA ILE A 105 9.85 5.80 18.01
C ILE A 105 8.67 4.97 18.51
N GLN A 106 8.83 3.65 18.61
CA GLN A 106 7.78 2.75 19.09
C GLN A 106 7.37 3.08 20.53
N GLY A 107 8.33 3.42 21.40
CA GLY A 107 8.06 3.88 22.77
C GLY A 107 7.22 5.15 22.79
N ILE A 108 7.62 6.18 22.04
CA ILE A 108 6.90 7.46 22.00
C ILE A 108 5.50 7.27 21.38
N LEU A 109 5.38 6.51 20.29
CA LEU A 109 4.08 6.21 19.67
C LEU A 109 3.17 5.41 20.60
N LYS A 110 3.73 4.59 21.50
CA LYS A 110 2.97 3.86 22.50
C LYS A 110 2.44 4.79 23.59
N ASP A 111 3.28 5.70 24.09
CA ASP A 111 2.88 6.70 25.07
C ASP A 111 1.80 7.66 24.53
N LEU A 112 1.79 7.87 23.21
CA LEU A 112 0.79 8.67 22.51
C LEU A 112 -0.45 7.86 22.06
N ASP A 113 -0.61 6.61 22.52
CA ASP A 113 -1.71 5.69 22.20
C ASP A 113 -1.85 5.33 20.70
N PHE A 114 -0.81 5.50 19.90
CA PHE A 114 -0.80 5.12 18.48
C PHE A 114 -0.22 3.74 18.21
N TYR A 115 0.60 3.20 19.11
CA TYR A 115 1.26 1.91 18.96
C TYR A 115 0.81 0.92 20.03
N SER A 116 0.13 -0.15 19.61
CA SER A 116 -0.37 -1.21 20.49
C SER A 116 0.55 -2.43 20.60
N GLY A 117 1.72 -2.39 19.94
CA GLY A 117 2.66 -3.51 19.86
C GLY A 117 3.68 -3.55 21.00
N THR A 118 4.54 -4.58 20.95
CA THR A 118 5.78 -4.62 21.73
C THR A 118 6.80 -3.67 21.14
N VAL A 119 7.51 -2.95 22.01
CA VAL A 119 8.64 -2.11 21.61
C VAL A 119 9.83 -3.04 21.43
N ASP A 120 10.10 -3.41 20.19
CA ASP A 120 11.08 -4.43 19.80
C ASP A 120 12.18 -3.87 18.88
N GLY A 121 12.09 -2.59 18.50
CA GLY A 121 13.03 -1.94 17.60
C GLY A 121 12.94 -2.44 16.15
N ILE A 122 11.87 -3.18 15.80
CA ILE A 122 11.67 -3.74 14.47
C ILE A 122 10.68 -2.87 13.69
N SER A 123 11.12 -2.38 12.53
CA SER A 123 10.26 -1.62 11.63
C SER A 123 9.31 -2.56 10.86
N GLY A 124 8.22 -2.96 11.54
CA GLY A 124 7.21 -3.87 11.02
C GLY A 124 5.90 -3.18 10.58
N PRO A 125 4.90 -3.96 10.12
CA PRO A 125 3.60 -3.44 9.69
C PRO A 125 2.86 -2.65 10.78
N ASN A 126 3.01 -3.04 12.05
CA ASN A 126 2.39 -2.36 13.18
C ASN A 126 3.06 -1.01 13.44
N THR A 127 4.39 -0.95 13.35
CA THR A 127 5.17 0.30 13.47
C THR A 127 4.75 1.28 12.37
N ARG A 128 4.64 0.81 11.12
CA ARG A 128 4.18 1.62 9.98
C ARG A 128 2.76 2.17 10.16
N LYS A 129 1.82 1.35 10.65
CA LYS A 129 0.44 1.80 10.93
C LYS A 129 0.39 2.88 12.01
N ALA A 130 1.17 2.70 13.09
CA ALA A 130 1.23 3.67 14.17
C ALA A 130 1.82 5.01 13.70
N ILE A 131 2.90 4.96 12.90
CA ILE A 131 3.47 6.16 12.27
C ILE A 131 2.45 6.85 11.38
N GLN A 132 1.72 6.09 10.56
CA GLN A 132 0.71 6.64 9.66
C GLN A 132 -0.42 7.34 10.42
N ALA A 133 -0.92 6.73 11.50
CA ALA A 133 -1.95 7.30 12.35
C ALA A 133 -1.47 8.58 13.05
N TYR A 134 -0.23 8.58 13.54
CA TYR A 134 0.40 9.77 14.11
C TYR A 134 0.49 10.89 13.06
N GLN A 135 1.08 10.61 11.89
CA GLN A 135 1.22 11.56 10.77
C GLN A 135 -0.12 12.18 10.37
N GLN A 136 -1.19 11.38 10.28
CA GLN A 136 -2.53 11.89 9.99
C GLN A 136 -3.03 12.85 11.07
N LYS A 137 -2.79 12.54 12.36
CA LYS A 137 -3.25 13.39 13.46
C LYS A 137 -2.49 14.71 13.53
N VAL A 138 -1.20 14.73 13.18
CA VAL A 138 -0.39 15.96 13.15
C VAL A 138 -0.46 16.72 11.81
N GLY A 139 -1.30 16.27 10.87
CA GLY A 139 -1.49 16.94 9.57
C GLY A 139 -0.36 16.73 8.56
N LEU A 140 0.50 15.74 8.78
CA LEU A 140 1.54 15.33 7.85
C LEU A 140 1.02 14.35 6.79
N LYS A 141 1.78 14.22 5.70
CA LYS A 141 1.53 13.18 4.70
C LYS A 141 1.72 11.81 5.34
N ALA A 142 0.68 10.99 5.30
CA ALA A 142 0.61 9.69 5.94
C ALA A 142 1.38 8.60 5.15
N SER A 143 2.70 8.75 5.01
CA SER A 143 3.58 7.80 4.32
C SER A 143 3.75 6.50 5.11
N GLY A 144 3.66 6.56 6.44
CA GLY A 144 4.01 5.45 7.32
C GLY A 144 5.51 5.17 7.39
N GLU A 145 6.33 5.98 6.72
CA GLU A 145 7.79 5.84 6.71
C GLU A 145 8.42 6.71 7.79
N ILE A 146 9.61 6.30 8.25
CA ILE A 146 10.40 7.04 9.22
C ILE A 146 11.14 8.15 8.46
N ASP A 147 10.49 9.30 8.33
CA ASP A 147 11.07 10.49 7.72
C ASP A 147 11.81 11.35 8.74
N SER A 148 12.77 12.16 8.28
CA SER A 148 13.50 13.12 9.13
C SER A 148 12.57 14.09 9.86
N VAL A 149 11.46 14.50 9.22
CA VAL A 149 10.43 15.36 9.81
C VAL A 149 9.71 14.65 10.97
N LEU A 150 9.46 13.35 10.84
CA LEU A 150 8.84 12.56 11.89
C LEU A 150 9.80 12.38 13.08
N LEU A 151 11.09 12.12 12.80
CA LEU A 151 12.12 12.00 13.83
C LEU A 151 12.30 13.30 14.62
N ASP A 152 12.27 14.44 13.93
CA ASP A 152 12.37 15.77 14.55
C ASP A 152 11.14 16.05 15.45
N GLN A 153 9.93 15.73 14.99
CA GLN A 153 8.70 15.89 15.78
C GLN A 153 8.62 14.96 17.00
N LEU A 154 9.09 13.72 16.87
CA LEU A 154 9.12 12.76 17.97
C LEU A 154 10.31 13.02 18.91
N GLY A 155 11.25 13.91 18.55
CA GLY A 155 12.51 14.06 19.27
C GLY A 155 13.37 12.79 19.24
N ALA A 156 13.10 11.87 18.31
CA ALA A 156 13.87 10.66 18.07
C ALA A 156 15.03 10.94 17.11
N THR A 157 15.69 12.08 17.28
CA THR A 157 16.88 12.38 16.47
C THR A 157 17.95 11.36 16.85
N PRO A 158 18.55 10.64 15.89
CA PRO A 158 19.79 9.93 16.15
C PRO A 158 20.80 11.02 16.51
N THR A 159 21.00 11.24 17.80
CA THR A 159 22.19 11.93 18.26
C THR A 159 23.32 11.08 17.71
N ALA A 160 23.99 11.62 16.69
CA ALA A 160 25.14 11.04 16.05
C ALA A 160 26.25 10.90 17.10
N SER A 161 26.16 9.85 17.92
CA SER A 161 27.33 9.26 18.51
C SER A 161 28.16 8.77 17.33
N THR A 162 29.30 9.42 17.11
CA THR A 162 30.32 9.12 16.09
C THR A 162 30.28 9.98 14.81
N VAL A 163 30.31 11.32 14.96
CA VAL A 163 31.29 12.08 14.14
C VAL A 163 32.65 11.73 14.72
N VAL A 164 33.33 10.72 14.17
CA VAL A 164 34.79 10.65 14.33
C VAL A 164 35.31 11.92 13.65
N PRO A 165 36.05 12.81 14.34
CA PRO A 165 36.82 13.81 13.63
C PRO A 165 37.78 13.05 12.74
N HIS A 166 37.59 13.13 11.42
CA HIS A 166 38.59 12.70 10.46
C HIS A 166 39.89 13.45 10.81
N PRO A 167 40.98 12.76 11.21
CA PRO A 167 42.25 13.43 11.42
C PRO A 167 42.62 14.11 10.11
N ALA A 168 42.84 15.42 10.14
CA ALA A 168 43.38 16.13 8.99
C ALA A 168 44.66 15.38 8.53
N PRO A 169 44.88 15.20 7.22
CA PRO A 169 46.15 14.67 6.74
C PRO A 169 47.26 15.56 7.28
N ARG A 170 48.22 14.93 7.99
CA ARG A 170 49.46 15.60 8.40
C ARG A 170 50.08 16.20 7.13
N PRO A 171 50.38 17.50 7.06
CA PRO A 171 51.14 18.05 5.96
C PRO A 171 52.44 17.25 5.87
N ASP A 172 52.73 16.71 4.68
CA ASP A 172 53.97 16.00 4.42
C ASP A 172 55.15 16.87 4.83
N GLU A 173 55.80 16.47 5.92
CA GLU A 173 57.05 17.06 6.36
C GLU A 173 58.09 16.69 5.30
N VAL A 174 58.42 17.67 4.47
CA VAL A 174 59.50 17.61 3.48
C VAL A 174 60.79 17.18 4.21
N PRO A 175 61.50 16.15 3.74
CA PRO A 175 62.79 15.80 4.33
C PRO A 175 63.77 16.95 4.12
N ASP A 176 64.02 17.73 5.18
CA ASP A 176 65.04 18.78 5.16
C ASP A 176 66.43 18.14 5.13
N ALA A 177 67.17 18.54 4.12
CA ALA A 177 68.52 18.09 3.85
C ALA A 177 69.48 18.94 4.68
N ALA A 178 70.06 18.39 5.75
CA ALA A 178 71.33 18.88 6.28
C ALA A 178 72.02 17.83 7.16
N ARG A 179 73.07 17.21 6.60
CA ARG A 179 74.15 16.57 7.36
C ARG A 179 75.07 17.66 7.94
N PRO A 180 75.71 17.47 9.11
CA PRO A 180 76.94 18.18 9.44
C PRO A 180 78.11 17.76 8.55
#